data_AF-W2CHQ6-F1
#
_entry.id   AF-W2CHQ6-F1
#
_cell.length_a   1.000
_cell.length_b   1.000
_cell.length_c   1.000
_cell.angle_alpha   90.00
_cell.angle_beta   90.00
_cell.angle_gamma   90.00
#
_symmetry.space_group_name_H-M   'P 1'
#
loop_
_entity.id
_entity.type
_entity.pdbx_description
1 polymer ?
#
loop_
_entity_poly.entity_id
_entity_poly.type
_entity_poly.pdbx_seq_one_letter_code
_entity_poly.pdbx_strand_id
1 'polypeptide(L)'
;INTEDFQASVDYLCNLDGVDPVRVGILGICGWGGIALNAAANDPRIKAVVASTMYDMPRIGAWGYNDSGTADDRYRAKQEIADLRTSEYAAGLTKHAFTTIPVDQLTGKEPAFVRQYS
;
A
#
# COMPACT_ATOMS: atom_id res chain seq x y z
N ILE A 1 1.62 5.47 -0.78
CA ILE A 1 0.36 5.16 -1.45
C ILE A 1 -0.80 5.71 -0.61
N ASN A 2 -1.71 6.46 -1.21
CA ASN A 2 -2.83 7.13 -0.58
C ASN A 2 -4.13 6.78 -1.32
N THR A 3 -5.28 7.16 -0.76
CA THR A 3 -6.60 7.07 -1.41
C THR A 3 -6.60 7.71 -2.80
N GLU A 4 -5.93 8.85 -2.95
CA GLU A 4 -5.84 9.57 -4.21
C GLU A 4 -5.19 8.76 -5.34
N ASP A 5 -4.33 7.78 -5.02
CA ASP A 5 -3.72 6.93 -6.06
C ASP A 5 -4.76 6.03 -6.75
N PHE A 6 -5.82 5.62 -6.03
CA PHE A 6 -6.99 4.97 -6.65
C PHE A 6 -7.76 5.95 -7.53
N GLN A 7 -7.98 7.18 -7.05
CA GLN A 7 -8.73 8.20 -7.80
C GLN A 7 -8.00 8.59 -9.09
N ALA A 8 -6.68 8.76 -9.05
CA ALA A 8 -5.84 8.99 -10.22
C ALA A 8 -5.88 7.82 -11.21
N SER A 9 -5.95 6.58 -10.71
CA SER A 9 -6.13 5.39 -11.56
C SER A 9 -7.52 5.39 -12.22
N VAL A 10 -8.56 5.82 -11.50
CA VAL A 10 -9.91 6.00 -12.05
C VAL A 10 -9.94 7.11 -13.10
N ASP A 11 -9.24 8.23 -12.88
CA ASP A 11 -9.09 9.30 -13.87
C ASP A 11 -8.51 8.77 -15.18
N TYR A 12 -7.42 8.01 -15.09
CA TYR A 12 -6.81 7.39 -16.26
C TYR A 12 -7.77 6.42 -16.96
N LEU A 13 -8.38 5.49 -16.22
CA LEU A 13 -9.29 4.49 -16.80
C LEU A 13 -10.50 5.14 -17.50
N CYS A 14 -11.09 6.19 -16.92
CA CYS A 14 -12.23 6.87 -17.52
C CYS A 14 -11.91 7.57 -18.86
N ASN A 15 -10.62 7.79 -19.16
CA ASN A 15 -10.15 8.42 -20.39
C ASN A 15 -9.45 7.43 -21.34
N LEU A 16 -9.42 6.14 -21.01
CA LEU A 16 -8.78 5.12 -21.83
C LEU A 16 -9.74 4.61 -22.91
N ASP A 17 -9.28 4.54 -24.16
CA ASP A 17 -10.06 3.99 -25.27
C ASP A 17 -10.56 2.57 -24.96
N GLY A 18 -11.86 2.34 -25.17
CA GLY A 18 -12.49 1.05 -24.91
C GLY A 18 -12.99 0.85 -23.47
N VAL A 19 -12.79 1.80 -22.57
CA VAL A 19 -13.39 1.80 -21.23
C VAL A 19 -14.69 2.60 -21.23
N ASP A 20 -15.72 2.07 -20.56
CA ASP A 20 -16.94 2.82 -20.25
C ASP A 20 -16.78 3.53 -18.90
N PRO A 21 -16.69 4.87 -18.86
CA PRO A 21 -16.45 5.63 -17.62
C PRO A 21 -17.60 5.49 -16.60
N VAL A 22 -18.80 5.04 -17.01
CA VAL A 22 -19.90 4.78 -16.07
C VAL A 22 -19.90 3.35 -15.51
N ARG A 23 -18.89 2.52 -15.83
CA ARG A 23 -18.79 1.11 -15.43
C ARG A 23 -17.44 0.74 -14.78
N VAL A 24 -16.78 1.67 -14.11
CA VAL A 24 -15.50 1.44 -13.43
C VAL A 24 -15.71 0.83 -12.04
N GLY A 25 -14.94 -0.20 -11.70
CA GLY A 25 -14.86 -0.78 -10.36
C GLY A 25 -13.40 -1.02 -9.94
N ILE A 26 -13.17 -1.20 -8.63
CA ILE A 26 -11.82 -1.35 -8.06
C ILE A 26 -11.70 -2.60 -7.17
N LEU A 27 -10.49 -3.15 -7.11
CA LEU A 27 -10.12 -4.27 -6.24
C LEU A 27 -8.96 -3.84 -5.33
N GLY A 28 -9.18 -3.88 -4.03
CA GLY A 28 -8.14 -3.69 -3.03
C GLY A 28 -7.74 -5.02 -2.38
N ILE A 29 -6.44 -5.31 -2.33
CA ILE A 29 -5.88 -6.55 -1.77
C ILE A 29 -5.02 -6.21 -0.56
N CYS A 30 -5.12 -7.00 0.52
CA CYS A 30 -4.29 -6.80 1.71
C CYS A 30 -4.47 -5.37 2.28
N GLY A 31 -3.39 -4.65 2.60
CA GLY A 31 -3.45 -3.28 3.10
C GLY A 31 -4.22 -2.30 2.20
N TRP A 32 -4.32 -2.60 0.91
CA TRP A 32 -5.03 -1.77 -0.04
C TRP A 32 -6.54 -1.96 -0.01
N GLY A 33 -7.06 -3.02 0.63
CA GLY A 33 -8.50 -3.20 0.78
C GLY A 33 -9.15 -2.05 1.56
N GLY A 34 -8.52 -1.60 2.65
CA GLY A 34 -9.00 -0.42 3.41
C GLY A 34 -8.94 0.87 2.62
N ILE A 35 -7.89 1.05 1.81
CA ILE A 35 -7.71 2.22 0.96
C ILE A 35 -8.75 2.22 -0.18
N ALA A 36 -9.01 1.06 -0.80
CA ALA A 36 -10.04 0.90 -1.83
C ALA A 36 -11.44 1.23 -1.31
N LEU A 37 -11.77 0.77 -0.10
CA LEU A 37 -13.04 1.13 0.55
C LEU A 37 -13.14 2.64 0.80
N ASN A 38 -12.06 3.28 1.25
CA ASN A 38 -12.03 4.73 1.43
C ASN A 38 -12.19 5.48 0.10
N ALA A 39 -11.55 5.01 -0.98
CA ALA A 39 -11.71 5.62 -2.31
C ALA A 39 -13.15 5.49 -2.82
N ALA A 40 -13.74 4.29 -2.74
CA ALA A 40 -15.12 4.04 -3.16
C ALA A 40 -16.15 4.86 -2.37
N ALA A 41 -15.88 5.15 -1.09
CA ALA A 41 -16.74 6.00 -0.27
C ALA A 41 -16.71 7.49 -0.68
N ASN A 42 -15.59 7.97 -1.24
CA ASN A 42 -15.39 9.38 -1.58
C ASN A 42 -15.56 9.69 -3.08
N ASP A 43 -15.38 8.69 -3.96
CA ASP A 43 -15.44 8.88 -5.42
C ASP A 43 -16.67 8.17 -6.04
N PRO A 44 -17.72 8.93 -6.43
CA PRO A 44 -18.96 8.36 -6.95
C PRO A 44 -18.82 7.74 -8.35
N ARG A 45 -17.66 7.89 -9.01
CA ARG A 45 -17.38 7.26 -10.30
C ARG A 45 -17.15 5.75 -10.13
N ILE A 46 -16.70 5.32 -8.96
CA ILE A 46 -16.48 3.91 -8.61
C ILE A 46 -17.84 3.23 -8.38
N LYS A 47 -18.18 2.25 -9.20
CA LYS A 47 -19.49 1.57 -9.20
C LYS A 47 -19.51 0.27 -8.40
N ALA A 48 -18.35 -0.33 -8.21
CA ALA A 48 -18.19 -1.54 -7.42
C ALA A 48 -16.80 -1.54 -6.76
N VAL A 49 -16.73 -2.06 -5.54
CA VAL A 49 -15.48 -2.26 -4.82
C VAL A 49 -15.43 -3.68 -4.26
N VAL A 50 -14.29 -4.33 -4.42
CA VAL A 50 -13.98 -5.62 -3.78
C VAL A 50 -12.77 -5.42 -2.87
N ALA A 51 -12.88 -5.87 -1.63
CA ALA A 51 -11.77 -5.94 -0.69
C ALA A 51 -11.42 -7.42 -0.42
N SER A 52 -10.18 -7.81 -0.68
CA SER A 52 -9.72 -9.19 -0.52
C SER A 52 -8.62 -9.26 0.54
N THR A 53 -8.82 -10.12 1.54
CA THR A 53 -7.89 -10.31 2.68
C THR A 53 -7.41 -8.99 3.30
N MET A 54 -8.32 -8.05 3.50
CA MET A 54 -7.95 -6.65 3.73
C MET A 54 -7.36 -6.36 5.11
N TYR A 55 -6.61 -5.27 5.20
CA TYR A 55 -6.22 -4.62 6.45
C TYR A 55 -6.65 -3.15 6.49
N ASP A 56 -6.96 -2.66 7.70
CA ASP A 56 -7.04 -1.23 8.00
C ASP A 56 -5.63 -0.74 8.38
N MET A 57 -4.91 -0.21 7.39
CA MET A 57 -3.52 0.24 7.55
C MET A 57 -3.37 1.37 8.59
N PRO A 58 -4.23 2.40 8.64
CA PRO A 58 -4.22 3.37 9.73
C PRO A 58 -4.34 2.73 11.12
N ARG A 59 -5.25 1.75 11.30
CA ARG A 59 -5.41 1.07 12.59
C ARG A 59 -4.18 0.25 12.96
N ILE A 60 -3.65 -0.54 12.03
CA ILE A 60 -2.42 -1.33 12.27
C ILE A 60 -1.22 -0.43 12.56
N GLY A 61 -1.06 0.66 11.80
CA GLY A 61 0.00 1.64 12.06
C GLY A 61 -0.17 2.36 13.40
N ALA A 62 -1.38 2.42 13.93
CA ALA A 62 -1.67 3.07 15.21
C ALA A 62 -1.57 2.15 16.42
N TRP A 63 -1.97 0.89 16.28
CA TRP A 63 -2.18 -0.03 17.40
C TRP A 63 -1.51 -1.39 17.18
N GLY A 64 -0.77 -1.60 16.10
CA GLY A 64 -0.18 -2.89 15.78
C GLY A 64 -1.22 -3.93 15.35
N TYR A 65 -0.75 -5.15 15.13
CA TYR A 65 -1.61 -6.27 14.74
C TYR A 65 -2.51 -6.67 15.91
N ASN A 66 -3.81 -6.89 15.66
CA ASN A 66 -4.80 -7.17 16.72
C ASN A 66 -4.81 -6.12 17.86
N ASP A 67 -4.50 -4.86 17.56
CA ASP A 67 -4.41 -3.77 18.52
C ASP A 67 -3.46 -4.06 19.71
N SER A 68 -2.40 -4.85 19.50
CA SER A 68 -1.48 -5.28 20.56
C SER A 68 -0.44 -4.24 20.99
N GLY A 69 -0.33 -3.14 20.25
CA GLY A 69 0.62 -2.06 20.45
C GLY A 69 0.05 -0.92 21.29
N THR A 70 0.93 -0.02 21.71
CA THR A 70 0.60 1.13 22.54
C THR A 70 0.71 2.46 21.79
N ALA A 71 0.18 3.52 22.39
CA ALA A 71 0.39 4.87 21.88
C ALA A 71 1.89 5.24 21.81
N ASP A 72 2.69 4.81 22.80
CA ASP A 72 4.13 5.04 22.84
C ASP A 72 4.86 4.31 21.72
N ASP A 73 4.47 3.07 21.41
CA ASP A 73 5.01 2.32 20.26
C ASP A 73 4.75 3.07 18.95
N ARG A 74 3.53 3.60 18.78
CA ARG A 74 3.17 4.42 17.62
C ARG A 74 4.01 5.69 17.53
N TYR A 75 4.23 6.40 18.64
CA TYR A 75 5.06 7.61 18.64
C TYR A 75 6.51 7.30 18.33
N ARG A 76 7.05 6.22 18.90
CA ARG A 76 8.40 5.75 18.62
C ARG A 76 8.57 5.39 17.14
N ALA A 77 7.64 4.62 16.56
CA ALA A 77 7.67 4.28 15.15
C ALA A 77 7.59 5.51 14.23
N LYS A 78 6.77 6.52 14.58
CA LYS A 78 6.72 7.79 13.84
C LYS A 78 8.06 8.53 13.86
N GLN A 79 8.71 8.58 15.01
CA GLN A 79 10.03 9.19 15.15
C GLN A 79 11.06 8.45 14.29
N GLU A 80 11.11 7.12 14.38
CA GLU A 80 12.02 6.28 13.58
C GLU A 80 11.83 6.50 12.07
N ILE A 81 10.58 6.57 11.59
CA ILE A 81 10.28 6.85 10.17
C ILE A 81 10.74 8.26 9.78
N ALA A 82 10.54 9.27 10.64
CA ALA A 82 10.95 10.64 10.36
C ALA A 82 12.48 10.78 10.32
N ASP A 83 13.18 10.15 11.26
CA ASP A 83 14.64 10.13 11.31
C ASP A 83 15.21 9.40 10.10
N LEU A 84 14.62 8.26 9.73
CA LEU A 84 15.00 7.52 8.53
C LEU A 84 14.90 8.40 7.29
N ARG A 85 13.73 9.01 7.04
CA ARG A 85 13.51 9.89 5.87
C ARG A 85 14.54 11.03 5.78
N THR A 86 14.88 11.63 6.91
CA THR A 86 15.89 12.70 6.98
C THR A 86 17.27 12.17 6.60
N SER A 87 17.66 11.03 7.17
CA SER A 87 18.97 10.43 6.93
C SER A 87 19.14 9.92 5.50
N GLU A 88 18.11 9.30 4.92
CA GLU A 88 18.12 8.76 3.57
C GLU A 88 18.25 9.87 2.53
N TYR A 89 17.54 10.98 2.73
CA TYR A 89 17.66 12.15 1.87
C TYR A 89 19.08 12.73 1.90
N ALA A 90 19.68 12.86 3.08
CA ALA A 90 21.03 13.40 3.23
C ALA A 90 22.10 12.46 2.65
N ALA A 91 21.94 11.14 2.80
CA ALA A 91 22.91 10.16 2.34
C ALA A 91 22.73 9.77 0.86
N GLY A 92 21.58 10.07 0.24
CA GLY A 92 21.23 9.58 -1.10
C GLY A 92 21.05 8.05 -1.16
N LEU A 93 20.86 7.41 0.00
CA LEU A 93 20.70 5.96 0.14
C LEU A 93 19.29 5.66 0.64
N THR A 94 18.63 4.67 0.06
CA THR A 94 17.33 4.19 0.53
C THR A 94 17.48 2.81 1.18
N LYS A 95 16.94 2.63 2.37
CA LYS A 95 16.80 1.30 2.96
C LYS A 95 15.78 0.52 2.14
N HIS A 96 16.11 -0.74 1.86
CA HIS A 96 15.15 -1.65 1.26
C HIS A 96 14.00 -1.93 2.23
N ALA A 97 12.79 -1.92 1.70
CA ALA A 97 11.62 -2.38 2.42
C ALA A 97 11.75 -3.88 2.76
N PHE A 98 11.01 -4.31 3.78
CA PHE A 98 10.92 -5.72 4.12
C PHE A 98 10.36 -6.52 2.93
N THR A 99 11.10 -7.55 2.51
CA THR A 99 10.67 -8.55 1.54
C THR A 99 10.37 -9.85 2.27
N THR A 100 9.39 -10.62 1.77
CA THR A 100 9.01 -11.92 2.35
C THR A 100 10.15 -12.94 2.32
N ILE A 101 11.15 -12.71 1.46
CA ILE A 101 12.39 -13.48 1.37
C ILE A 101 13.53 -12.48 1.59
N PRO A 102 14.39 -12.67 2.62
CA PRO A 102 15.53 -11.81 2.83
C PRO A 102 16.42 -11.78 1.57
N VAL A 103 16.73 -10.58 1.07
CA VAL A 103 17.46 -10.39 -0.20
C VAL A 103 18.84 -11.05 -0.15
N ASP A 104 19.47 -11.05 1.02
CA ASP A 104 20.75 -11.70 1.30
C ASP A 104 20.69 -13.24 1.27
N GLN A 105 19.49 -13.81 1.27
CA GLN A 105 19.26 -15.26 1.17
C GLN A 105 18.90 -15.72 -0.25
N LEU A 106 18.83 -14.80 -1.22
CA LEU A 106 18.58 -15.14 -2.61
C LEU A 106 19.83 -15.78 -3.25
N THR A 107 19.63 -16.94 -3.87
CA THR A 107 20.65 -17.76 -4.52
C THR A 107 20.66 -17.62 -6.05
N GLY A 108 19.68 -16.90 -6.61
CA GLY A 108 19.48 -16.73 -8.05
C GLY A 108 18.76 -17.90 -8.73
N LYS A 109 18.39 -18.94 -7.97
CA LYS A 109 17.68 -20.14 -8.44
C LYS A 109 16.21 -20.18 -8.02
N GLU A 110 15.70 -19.09 -7.46
CA GLU A 110 14.34 -19.02 -6.96
C GLU A 110 13.32 -19.18 -8.11
N PRO A 111 12.10 -19.64 -7.79
CA PRO A 111 11.00 -19.64 -8.75
C PRO A 111 10.86 -18.28 -9.44
N ALA A 112 10.45 -18.29 -10.72
CA ALA A 112 10.40 -17.07 -11.54
C ALA A 112 9.60 -15.93 -10.88
N PHE A 113 8.50 -16.26 -10.19
CA PHE A 113 7.67 -15.26 -9.51
C PHE A 113 8.37 -14.57 -8.34
N VAL A 114 9.35 -15.22 -7.69
CA VAL A 114 10.17 -14.61 -6.63
C VAL A 114 11.18 -13.66 -7.25
N ARG A 115 11.92 -14.13 -8.26
CA ARG A 115 12.94 -13.33 -8.97
C ARG A 115 12.38 -12.08 -9.66
N GLN A 116 11.09 -12.07 -9.99
CA GLN A 116 10.41 -10.91 -10.58
C GLN A 116 9.90 -9.90 -9.54
N TYR A 117 9.79 -10.31 -8.27
CA TYR A 117 9.25 -9.49 -7.17
C TYR A 117 10.35 -8.89 -6.27
N SER A 118 11.52 -9.51 -6.23
CA SER A 118 12.69 -9.12 -5.41
C SER A 118 13.75 -8.38 -6.20
#